data_AF-A0A0B4GFA5-F1
#
_entry.id   AF-A0A0B4GFA5-F1
#
_cell.length_a   1.000
_cell.length_b   1.000
_cell.length_c   1.000
_cell.angle_alpha   90.00
_cell.angle_beta   90.00
_cell.angle_gamma   90.00
#
_symmetry.space_group_name_H-M   'P 1'
#
loop_
_entity.id
_entity.type
_entity.pdbx_description
1 polymer ?
#
loop_
_entity_poly.entity_id
_entity_poly.type
_entity_poly.pdbx_seq_one_letter_code
_entity_poly.pdbx_strand_id
1 'polypeptide(L)'
;MSFSITPRVFSVLCLAVVSVAGQWSGNYNTTDVPRNLDPPSKCWIQSLDPANGPRTAIYPCTCTGGKVSADCNWQQVGMIFNSVRDANCKCATTRDLSNQPDSLKAYGRDQPGAVTQCICDPVAGKGDDSTDELVVPAPNCWCPAMSLKEKSGLSEAKESQAVPETPPSVDEQSTTQQPGEQQSATGSIQQCRDDLNKSGFIQKNVCKQLMQYKPKELTEPMQRALPNCSISSLTEVCKDISQD
;
A
#
# COMPACT_ATOMS: atom_id res chain seq x y z
N MET A 1 -14.02 -25.22 71.19
CA MET A 1 -13.54 -23.94 70.62
C MET A 1 -13.29 -24.19 69.14
N SER A 2 -14.10 -23.56 68.28
CA SER A 2 -14.07 -23.72 66.83
C SER A 2 -13.12 -22.70 66.22
N PHE A 3 -12.23 -23.14 65.33
CA PHE A 3 -11.44 -22.26 64.48
C PHE A 3 -11.78 -22.57 63.02
N SER A 4 -12.51 -21.64 62.40
CA SER A 4 -12.86 -21.64 60.99
C SER A 4 -11.70 -21.01 60.21
N ILE A 5 -11.03 -21.78 59.37
CA ILE A 5 -9.98 -21.30 58.46
C ILE A 5 -10.62 -21.14 57.08
N THR A 6 -10.97 -19.90 56.74
CA THR A 6 -11.40 -19.52 55.39
C THR A 6 -10.15 -19.40 54.50
N PRO A 7 -10.03 -20.14 53.38
CA PRO A 7 -8.98 -19.87 52.43
C PRO A 7 -9.35 -18.61 51.63
N ARG A 8 -8.50 -17.58 51.77
CA ARG A 8 -8.56 -16.36 50.96
C ARG A 8 -8.25 -16.72 49.51
N VAL A 9 -9.24 -16.54 48.64
CA VAL A 9 -9.09 -16.62 47.18
C VAL A 9 -8.18 -15.48 46.73
N PHE A 10 -6.93 -15.80 46.35
CA PHE A 10 -6.07 -14.87 45.64
C PHE A 10 -6.57 -14.76 44.19
N SER A 11 -7.46 -13.81 43.94
CA SER A 11 -7.73 -13.33 42.58
C SER A 11 -6.50 -12.59 42.06
N VAL A 12 -5.63 -13.30 41.34
CA VAL A 12 -4.58 -12.68 40.51
C VAL A 12 -5.24 -12.17 39.23
N LEU A 13 -5.86 -10.99 39.35
CA LEU A 13 -6.30 -10.17 38.23
C LEU A 13 -5.12 -9.28 37.82
N CYS A 14 -4.34 -9.71 36.83
CA CYS A 14 -3.37 -8.87 36.15
C CYS A 14 -3.49 -9.06 34.64
N LEU A 15 -4.56 -8.52 34.07
CA LEU A 15 -4.59 -8.13 32.65
C LEU A 15 -4.64 -6.60 32.59
N ALA A 16 -3.60 -5.96 33.11
CA ALA A 16 -3.29 -4.61 32.69
C ALA A 16 -2.65 -4.73 31.32
N VAL A 17 -3.46 -4.61 30.26
CA VAL A 17 -2.95 -4.30 28.92
C VAL A 17 -2.47 -2.86 29.00
N VAL A 18 -1.27 -2.67 29.55
CA VAL A 18 -0.54 -1.41 29.42
C VAL A 18 -0.26 -1.31 27.92
N SER A 19 -1.01 -0.48 27.21
CA SER A 19 -0.75 -0.20 25.80
C SER A 19 0.69 0.29 25.69
N VAL A 20 1.59 -0.61 25.29
CA VAL A 20 3.02 -0.32 25.18
C VAL A 20 3.16 0.63 24.00
N ALA A 21 3.54 1.88 24.26
CA ALA A 21 3.96 2.79 23.20
C ALA A 21 5.04 2.08 22.38
N GLY A 22 4.79 1.92 21.07
CA GLY A 22 5.66 1.15 20.17
C GLY A 22 5.10 -0.20 19.72
N GLN A 23 3.90 -0.60 20.15
CA GLN A 23 3.27 -1.82 19.62
C GLN A 23 2.72 -1.59 18.20
N TRP A 24 3.09 -2.50 17.30
CA TRP A 24 2.56 -2.56 15.94
C TRP A 24 1.21 -3.26 15.92
N SER A 25 0.33 -2.85 15.00
CA SER A 25 -0.97 -3.48 14.77
C SER A 25 -1.27 -3.60 13.27
N GLY A 26 -2.23 -4.47 12.92
CA GLY A 26 -2.62 -4.74 11.54
C GLY A 26 -1.84 -5.91 10.94
N ASN A 27 -1.57 -5.84 9.64
CA ASN A 27 -0.84 -6.86 8.89
C ASN A 27 0.10 -6.19 7.89
N TYR A 28 1.23 -6.82 7.61
CA TYR A 28 2.10 -6.40 6.52
C TYR A 28 1.84 -7.24 5.26
N ASN A 29 2.29 -6.79 4.11
CA ASN A 29 2.21 -7.51 2.84
C ASN A 29 3.52 -7.34 2.07
N THR A 30 4.18 -8.45 1.73
CA THR A 30 5.41 -8.45 0.93
C THR A 30 5.20 -8.82 -0.54
N THR A 31 3.95 -8.98 -0.99
CA THR A 31 3.63 -9.24 -2.39
C THR A 31 4.14 -8.10 -3.26
N ASP A 32 4.88 -8.46 -4.31
CA ASP A 32 5.35 -7.52 -5.31
C ASP A 32 4.17 -6.75 -5.92
N VAL A 33 4.25 -5.42 -5.86
CA VAL A 33 3.39 -4.55 -6.66
C VAL A 33 4.15 -4.07 -7.88
N PRO A 34 3.50 -3.82 -9.03
CA PRO A 34 4.22 -3.36 -10.20
C PRO A 34 4.98 -2.05 -9.96
N ARG A 35 6.22 -1.99 -10.44
CA ARG A 35 7.04 -0.76 -10.39
C ARG A 35 6.30 0.40 -11.05
N ASN A 36 6.33 1.55 -10.39
CA ASN A 36 5.69 2.79 -10.83
C ASN A 36 4.16 2.73 -10.90
N LEU A 37 3.52 1.71 -10.31
CA LEU A 37 2.09 1.77 -10.06
C LEU A 37 1.82 2.60 -8.81
N ASP A 38 0.97 3.60 -8.95
CA ASP A 38 0.51 4.39 -7.81
C ASP A 38 -0.33 3.51 -6.88
N PRO A 39 -0.13 3.59 -5.56
CA PRO A 39 -1.01 2.93 -4.62
C PRO A 39 -2.44 3.50 -4.74
N PRO A 40 -3.47 2.80 -4.21
CA PRO A 40 -4.82 3.34 -4.15
C PRO A 40 -4.83 4.75 -3.53
N SER A 41 -5.68 5.65 -4.01
CA SER A 41 -5.64 7.06 -3.58
C SER A 41 -5.71 7.26 -2.07
N LYS A 42 -6.52 6.44 -1.37
CA LYS A 42 -6.64 6.41 0.09
C LYS A 42 -5.34 6.06 0.84
N CYS A 43 -4.38 5.47 0.16
CA CYS A 43 -3.13 4.96 0.74
C CYS A 43 -2.02 6.00 0.75
N TRP A 44 -2.12 7.03 -0.10
CA TRP A 44 -1.11 8.08 -0.18
C TRP A 44 -0.89 8.77 1.18
N ILE A 45 0.35 9.18 1.39
CA ILE A 45 0.68 10.21 2.37
C ILE A 45 0.67 11.55 1.63
N GLN A 46 0.32 12.63 2.31
CA GLN A 46 0.10 13.93 1.66
C GLN A 46 1.33 14.40 0.88
N SER A 47 2.52 14.13 1.40
CA SER A 47 3.80 14.58 0.89
C SER A 47 4.31 13.81 -0.33
N LEU A 48 3.65 12.71 -0.70
CA LEU A 48 3.97 11.91 -1.89
C LEU A 48 2.83 11.90 -2.90
N ASP A 49 1.62 12.28 -2.51
CA ASP A 49 0.46 12.37 -3.39
C ASP A 49 0.71 13.44 -4.47
N PRO A 50 0.76 13.04 -5.77
CA PRO A 50 0.99 13.99 -6.85
C PRO A 50 -0.13 15.04 -6.98
N ALA A 51 -1.32 14.78 -6.44
CA ALA A 51 -2.41 15.76 -6.43
C ALA A 51 -2.14 16.96 -5.50
N ASN A 52 -1.24 16.82 -4.52
CA ASN A 52 -0.92 17.87 -3.55
C ASN A 52 0.32 18.70 -3.93
N GLY A 53 0.89 18.48 -5.12
CA GLY A 53 2.00 19.25 -5.66
C GLY A 53 3.36 18.54 -5.58
N PRO A 54 4.47 19.29 -5.48
CA PRO A 54 5.81 18.72 -5.39
C PRO A 54 5.96 17.81 -4.17
N ARG A 55 6.77 16.75 -4.31
CA ARG A 55 7.04 15.81 -3.22
C ARG A 55 7.81 16.49 -2.08
N THR A 56 7.28 16.40 -0.86
CA THR A 56 7.84 17.03 0.36
C THR A 56 8.15 16.02 1.46
N ALA A 57 8.11 14.72 1.15
CA ALA A 57 8.31 13.67 2.14
C ALA A 57 9.68 13.74 2.81
N ILE A 58 9.74 13.41 4.10
CA ILE A 58 10.98 13.35 4.87
C ILE A 58 11.42 11.89 4.97
N TYR A 59 12.70 11.65 4.70
CA TYR A 59 13.33 10.34 4.78
C TYR A 59 14.87 10.49 4.85
N PRO A 60 15.58 9.51 5.44
CA PRO A 60 15.06 8.28 6.05
C PRO A 60 14.47 8.50 7.45
N CYS A 61 13.45 7.72 7.79
CA CYS A 61 12.84 7.69 9.11
C CYS A 61 13.00 6.33 9.79
N THR A 62 13.04 6.35 11.12
CA THR A 62 12.92 5.17 11.97
C THR A 62 11.65 5.29 12.81
N CYS A 63 10.78 4.30 12.68
CA CYS A 63 9.44 4.29 13.26
C CYS A 63 9.25 3.13 14.24
N THR A 64 8.39 3.34 15.22
CA THR A 64 7.97 2.34 16.22
C THR A 64 6.45 2.38 16.37
N GLY A 65 5.85 1.20 16.47
CA GLY A 65 4.41 1.03 16.58
C GLY A 65 3.61 1.65 15.43
N GLY A 66 2.30 1.68 15.61
CA GLY A 66 1.36 2.21 14.62
C GLY A 66 0.55 1.11 13.95
N LYS A 67 -0.29 1.51 13.00
CA LYS A 67 -1.22 0.65 12.28
C LYS A 67 -0.76 0.44 10.85
N VAL A 68 -0.47 -0.81 10.49
CA VAL A 68 -0.04 -1.21 9.16
C VAL A 68 -1.25 -1.65 8.33
N SER A 69 -1.34 -1.14 7.11
CA SER A 69 -2.40 -1.46 6.15
C SER A 69 -1.84 -2.29 4.98
N ALA A 70 -2.06 -3.60 5.02
CA ALA A 70 -1.61 -4.57 4.01
C ALA A 70 -2.25 -4.40 2.62
N ASP A 71 -3.38 -3.69 2.51
CA ASP A 71 -4.04 -3.33 1.25
C ASP A 71 -3.43 -2.09 0.59
N CYS A 72 -2.53 -1.42 1.31
CA CYS A 72 -1.82 -0.24 0.85
C CYS A 72 -0.33 -0.57 0.70
N ASN A 73 0.04 -1.07 -0.48
CA ASN A 73 1.43 -1.36 -0.85
C ASN A 73 1.91 -0.46 -1.97
N TRP A 74 3.19 -0.12 -1.93
CA TRP A 74 3.83 0.71 -2.95
C TRP A 74 5.27 0.26 -3.15
N GLN A 75 5.77 0.27 -4.39
CA GLN A 75 7.16 -0.10 -4.68
C GLN A 75 7.97 1.13 -5.09
N GLN A 76 9.06 1.39 -4.37
CA GLN A 76 10.02 2.46 -4.67
C GLN A 76 11.45 1.96 -4.48
N VAL A 77 12.34 2.29 -5.43
CA VAL A 77 13.78 1.93 -5.36
C VAL A 77 14.01 0.42 -5.11
N GLY A 78 13.16 -0.43 -5.68
CA GLY A 78 13.25 -1.89 -5.49
C GLY A 78 12.79 -2.41 -4.13
N MET A 79 12.26 -1.55 -3.25
CA MET A 79 11.67 -1.93 -1.97
C MET A 79 10.15 -1.85 -2.03
N ILE A 80 9.47 -2.78 -1.38
CA ILE A 80 8.03 -2.73 -1.14
C ILE A 80 7.80 -2.05 0.20
N PHE A 81 6.91 -1.07 0.20
CA PHE A 81 6.47 -0.34 1.37
C PHE A 81 5.02 -0.67 1.69
N ASN A 82 4.69 -0.67 2.96
CA ASN A 82 3.31 -0.72 3.45
C ASN A 82 2.98 0.64 4.07
N SER A 83 1.73 1.04 3.92
CA SER A 83 1.23 2.25 4.55
C SER A 83 1.11 2.05 6.06
N VAL A 84 1.62 3.01 6.81
CA VAL A 84 1.60 3.04 8.27
C VAL A 84 0.94 4.33 8.73
N ARG A 85 0.07 4.22 9.72
CA ARG A 85 -0.60 5.36 10.37
C ARG A 85 -0.31 5.34 11.86
N ASP A 86 -0.31 6.52 12.47
CA ASP A 86 -0.14 6.71 13.91
C ASP A 86 1.15 6.11 14.47
N ALA A 87 2.23 6.12 13.67
CA ALA A 87 3.53 5.63 14.10
C ALA A 87 4.33 6.71 14.83
N ASN A 88 5.15 6.29 15.80
CA ASN A 88 6.10 7.17 16.46
C ASN A 88 7.43 7.11 15.72
N CYS A 89 7.76 8.18 15.02
CA CYS A 89 8.92 8.23 14.13
C CYS A 89 9.90 9.35 14.48
N LYS A 90 11.17 9.11 14.13
CA LYS A 90 12.21 10.13 14.01
C LYS A 90 12.79 10.06 12.61
N CYS A 91 13.03 11.21 12.00
CA CYS A 91 13.55 11.28 10.64
C CYS A 91 14.81 12.12 10.55
N ALA A 92 15.68 11.75 9.62
CA ALA A 92 16.71 12.63 9.11
C ALA A 92 16.19 13.37 7.87
N THR A 93 16.69 14.57 7.63
CA THR A 93 16.31 15.42 6.49
C THR A 93 17.25 15.26 5.29
N THR A 94 18.08 14.22 5.27
CA THR A 94 19.10 13.99 4.23
C THR A 94 18.52 13.70 2.84
N ARG A 95 17.27 13.22 2.76
CA ARG A 95 16.60 12.79 1.52
C ARG A 95 17.35 11.69 0.77
N ASP A 96 18.12 10.87 1.48
CA ASP A 96 18.74 9.66 0.96
C ASP A 96 18.38 8.46 1.84
N LEU A 97 17.53 7.57 1.32
CA LEU A 97 17.11 6.35 2.03
C LEU A 97 18.27 5.40 2.35
N SER A 98 19.36 5.47 1.59
CA SER A 98 20.53 4.61 1.74
C SER A 98 21.49 5.15 2.79
N ASN A 99 21.45 6.46 3.06
CA ASN A 99 22.40 7.15 3.95
C ASN A 99 21.71 7.64 5.23
N GLN A 100 21.57 6.74 6.19
CA GLN A 100 21.07 7.07 7.53
C GLN A 100 22.19 7.66 8.40
N PRO A 101 22.02 8.84 9.02
CA PRO A 101 23.00 9.39 9.94
C PRO A 101 23.07 8.55 11.23
N ASP A 102 24.22 8.62 11.91
CA ASP A 102 24.47 7.78 13.09
C ASP A 102 23.54 8.09 14.26
N SER A 103 23.05 9.33 14.38
CA SER A 103 22.01 9.71 15.33
C SER A 103 20.72 8.92 15.13
N LEU A 104 20.27 8.77 13.87
CA LEU A 104 19.06 8.00 13.53
C LEU A 104 19.26 6.50 13.78
N LYS A 105 20.44 5.97 13.43
CA LYS A 105 20.80 4.57 13.72
C LYS A 105 20.82 4.29 15.21
N ALA A 106 21.40 5.21 16.00
CA ALA A 106 21.44 5.10 17.46
C ALA A 106 20.04 5.05 18.04
N TYR A 107 19.17 5.99 17.63
CA TYR A 107 17.76 5.97 18.01
C TYR A 107 17.10 4.61 17.71
N GLY A 108 17.27 4.06 16.50
CA GLY A 108 16.68 2.77 16.15
C GLY A 108 17.18 1.59 16.98
N ARG A 109 18.44 1.59 17.41
CA ARG A 109 19.00 0.51 18.26
C ARG A 109 18.37 0.49 19.66
N ASP A 110 18.01 1.65 20.18
CA ASP A 110 17.47 1.80 21.54
C ASP A 110 15.95 1.55 21.59
N GLN A 111 15.32 1.30 20.44
CA GLN A 111 13.88 1.16 20.30
C GLN A 111 13.48 -0.27 19.90
N PRO A 112 12.81 -1.04 20.78
CA PRO A 112 12.29 -2.35 20.45
C PRO A 112 11.32 -2.30 19.26
N GLY A 113 11.49 -3.22 18.31
CA GLY A 113 10.62 -3.30 17.13
C GLY A 113 10.72 -2.11 16.19
N ALA A 114 11.82 -1.34 16.23
CA ALA A 114 12.04 -0.23 15.32
C ALA A 114 12.15 -0.70 13.86
N VAL A 115 11.44 0.00 12.98
CA VAL A 115 11.45 -0.19 11.53
C VAL A 115 12.14 1.01 10.90
N THR A 116 13.26 0.76 10.22
CA THR A 116 14.10 1.80 9.60
C THR A 116 13.74 2.03 8.13
N GLN A 117 14.25 3.13 7.57
CA GLN A 117 14.04 3.54 6.17
C GLN A 117 12.58 3.81 5.81
N CYS A 118 11.76 4.18 6.78
CA CYS A 118 10.43 4.69 6.49
C CYS A 118 10.50 6.07 5.82
N ILE A 119 9.42 6.45 5.15
CA ILE A 119 9.21 7.75 4.50
C ILE A 119 7.94 8.35 5.09
N CYS A 120 7.99 9.57 5.61
CA CYS A 120 6.87 10.15 6.35
C CYS A 120 6.47 11.55 5.86
N ASP A 121 5.22 11.93 6.15
CA ASP A 121 4.74 13.30 5.96
C ASP A 121 5.54 14.28 6.84
N PRO A 122 5.90 15.48 6.35
CA PRO A 122 6.44 16.54 7.18
C PRO A 122 5.36 17.09 8.13
N VAL A 123 5.78 17.78 9.20
CA VAL A 123 4.84 18.53 10.04
C VAL A 123 4.37 19.77 9.29
N ALA A 124 3.04 19.95 9.18
CA ALA A 124 2.47 21.11 8.52
C ALA A 124 2.98 22.44 9.13
N GLY A 125 3.39 23.37 8.27
CA GLY A 125 3.79 24.73 8.67
C GLY A 125 5.18 24.86 9.31
N LYS A 126 5.95 23.78 9.44
CA LYS A 126 7.37 23.88 9.82
C LYS A 126 8.25 23.84 8.57
N GLY A 127 8.92 24.95 8.30
CA GLY A 127 9.98 25.04 7.31
C GLY A 127 11.16 24.17 7.69
N ASP A 128 11.98 23.82 6.70
CA ASP A 128 13.19 23.01 6.81
C ASP A 128 14.27 23.81 7.57
N ASP A 129 14.09 24.01 8.88
CA ASP A 129 15.09 24.62 9.77
C ASP A 129 16.17 23.56 10.05
N SER A 130 16.92 23.28 8.99
CA SER A 130 18.03 22.34 8.87
C SER A 130 19.07 22.56 9.97
N THR A 131 18.88 21.86 11.07
CA THR A 131 19.94 21.39 11.95
C THR A 131 20.10 19.88 11.68
N ASP A 132 21.29 19.31 11.87
CA ASP A 132 21.56 17.86 11.75
C ASP A 132 20.77 17.00 12.78
N GLU A 133 19.78 17.59 13.43
CA GLU A 133 18.97 16.98 14.47
C GLU A 133 17.82 16.16 13.89
N LEU A 134 17.49 15.07 14.56
CA LEU A 134 16.37 14.21 14.17
C LEU A 134 15.04 14.94 14.39
N VAL A 135 14.26 15.06 13.33
CA VAL A 135 12.94 15.67 13.38
C VAL A 135 11.85 14.65 13.69
N VAL A 136 10.77 15.11 14.33
CA VAL A 136 9.54 14.31 14.47
C VAL A 136 8.65 14.62 13.27
N PRO A 137 8.32 13.64 12.42
CA PRO A 137 7.42 13.84 11.28
C PRO A 137 5.95 13.84 11.73
N ALA A 138 5.04 14.06 10.78
CA ALA A 138 3.64 13.72 10.95
C ALA A 138 3.44 12.18 11.02
N PRO A 139 2.31 11.68 11.56
CA PRO A 139 2.12 10.26 11.90
C PRO A 139 1.95 9.30 10.72
N ASN A 140 1.81 9.83 9.49
CA ASN A 140 1.55 9.02 8.30
C ASN A 140 2.86 8.72 7.59
N CYS A 141 3.14 7.43 7.39
CA CYS A 141 4.38 6.97 6.78
C CYS A 141 4.15 5.81 5.81
N TRP A 142 5.17 5.54 5.03
CA TRP A 142 5.40 4.32 4.28
C TRP A 142 6.62 3.62 4.87
N CYS A 143 6.48 2.38 5.31
CA CYS A 143 7.58 1.62 5.92
C CYS A 143 7.90 0.35 5.12
N PRO A 144 9.17 -0.05 4.99
CA PRO A 144 9.54 -1.23 4.21
C PRO A 144 8.89 -2.51 4.75
N ALA A 145 8.26 -3.28 3.86
CA ALA A 145 7.53 -4.50 4.18
C ALA A 145 8.44 -5.57 4.82
N MET A 146 9.67 -5.70 4.31
CA MET A 146 10.65 -6.65 4.87
C MET A 146 11.10 -6.26 6.28
N SER A 147 11.33 -4.98 6.54
CA SER A 147 11.66 -4.50 7.89
C SER A 147 10.48 -4.67 8.85
N LEU A 148 9.24 -4.46 8.39
CA LEU A 148 8.03 -4.75 9.16
C LEU A 148 7.95 -6.25 9.50
N LYS A 149 8.16 -7.13 8.53
CA LYS A 149 8.21 -8.58 8.74
C LYS A 149 9.21 -9.00 9.82
N GLU A 150 10.40 -8.41 9.83
CA GLU A 150 11.46 -8.77 10.77
C GLU A 150 11.29 -8.17 12.17
N LYS A 151 10.69 -6.98 12.28
CA LYS A 151 10.74 -6.17 13.51
C LYS A 151 9.40 -5.94 14.20
N SER A 152 8.28 -6.02 13.48
CA SER A 152 6.98 -5.61 14.02
C SER A 152 6.27 -6.68 14.86
N GLY A 153 6.61 -7.96 14.66
CA GLY A 153 5.87 -9.08 15.24
C GLY A 153 4.48 -9.29 14.64
N LEU A 154 4.15 -8.58 13.55
CA LEU A 154 2.89 -8.75 12.82
C LEU A 154 2.92 -10.01 11.95
N SER A 155 1.74 -10.47 11.56
CA SER A 155 1.58 -11.53 10.55
C SER A 155 1.46 -10.94 9.16
N GLU A 156 2.01 -11.65 8.18
CA GLU A 156 1.76 -11.38 6.76
C GLU A 156 0.26 -11.51 6.47
N ALA A 157 -0.29 -10.53 5.76
CA ALA A 157 -1.58 -10.66 5.13
C ALA A 157 -1.45 -11.79 4.11
N LYS A 158 -2.09 -12.92 4.40
CA LYS A 158 -2.27 -13.95 3.38
C LYS A 158 -2.97 -13.26 2.21
N GLU A 159 -2.38 -13.39 1.02
CA GLU A 159 -3.10 -13.12 -0.21
C GLU A 159 -4.44 -13.85 -0.08
N SER A 160 -5.53 -13.09 0.02
CA SER A 160 -6.87 -13.66 0.03
C SER A 160 -6.97 -14.39 -1.30
N GLN A 161 -6.70 -15.70 -1.29
CA GLN A 161 -7.08 -16.58 -2.38
C GLN A 161 -8.54 -16.27 -2.58
N ALA A 162 -8.87 -15.67 -3.72
CA ALA A 162 -10.24 -15.44 -4.13
C ALA A 162 -10.94 -16.79 -3.98
N VAL A 163 -11.80 -16.89 -2.96
CA VAL A 163 -12.67 -18.03 -2.80
C VAL A 163 -13.44 -18.10 -4.11
N PRO A 164 -13.39 -19.22 -4.86
CA PRO A 164 -14.21 -19.35 -6.06
C PRO A 164 -15.65 -19.18 -5.62
N GLU A 165 -16.28 -18.08 -6.01
CA GLU A 165 -17.72 -17.93 -5.84
C GLU A 165 -18.37 -19.02 -6.67
N THR A 166 -18.96 -19.98 -5.96
CA THR A 166 -19.83 -21.01 -6.50
C THR A 166 -20.91 -20.33 -7.34
N PRO A 167 -21.08 -20.65 -8.64
CA PRO A 167 -22.07 -19.99 -9.47
C PRO A 167 -23.48 -20.32 -8.96
N PRO A 168 -24.39 -19.35 -8.82
CA PRO A 168 -25.80 -19.66 -8.66
C PRO A 168 -26.32 -20.21 -9.99
N SER A 169 -26.79 -21.46 -9.92
CA SER A 169 -27.55 -22.15 -10.95
C SER A 169 -28.78 -21.33 -11.35
N VAL A 170 -28.91 -21.11 -12.67
CA VAL A 170 -30.12 -20.99 -13.50
C VAL A 170 -31.40 -20.42 -12.87
N ASP A 171 -31.94 -19.38 -13.49
CA ASP A 171 -33.23 -19.53 -14.14
C ASP A 171 -33.40 -18.62 -15.36
N GLU A 172 -34.02 -19.22 -16.35
CA GLU A 172 -34.18 -18.84 -17.74
C GLU A 172 -35.51 -18.08 -17.91
N GLN A 173 -35.51 -16.82 -18.37
CA GLN A 173 -36.64 -16.27 -19.15
C GLN A 173 -36.27 -14.98 -19.91
N SER A 174 -36.15 -15.13 -21.25
CA SER A 174 -36.83 -14.38 -22.33
C SER A 174 -37.59 -13.10 -21.90
N THR A 175 -37.61 -11.94 -22.59
CA THR A 175 -37.43 -11.50 -23.99
C THR A 175 -37.41 -9.95 -23.88
N THR A 176 -36.65 -9.13 -24.61
CA THR A 176 -36.98 -8.61 -25.97
C THR A 176 -36.01 -7.48 -26.31
N GLN A 177 -35.66 -7.43 -27.59
CA GLN A 177 -34.75 -6.55 -28.32
C GLN A 177 -34.92 -5.03 -28.10
N GLN A 178 -33.79 -4.33 -28.17
CA GLN A 178 -33.69 -3.16 -29.05
C GLN A 178 -32.31 -3.13 -29.75
N PRO A 179 -32.26 -2.85 -31.07
CA PRO A 179 -31.03 -2.91 -31.85
C PRO A 179 -30.38 -1.52 -31.93
N GLY A 180 -29.08 -1.44 -31.69
CA GLY A 180 -28.32 -0.20 -31.82
C GLY A 180 -26.83 -0.46 -31.85
N GLU A 181 -26.27 -0.37 -33.05
CA GLU A 181 -24.84 -0.21 -33.35
C GLU A 181 -23.93 -1.41 -33.05
N GLN A 182 -23.79 -2.26 -34.07
CA GLN A 182 -22.48 -2.85 -34.40
C GLN A 182 -21.49 -1.72 -34.67
N GLN A 183 -20.97 -1.10 -33.61
CA GLN A 183 -19.68 -0.43 -33.67
C GLN A 183 -18.68 -1.52 -34.04
N SER A 184 -18.19 -1.42 -35.26
CA SER A 184 -17.15 -2.28 -35.82
C SER A 184 -16.11 -2.60 -34.75
N ALA A 185 -15.75 -3.87 -34.55
CA ALA A 185 -14.76 -4.28 -33.54
C ALA A 185 -13.48 -3.42 -33.62
N THR A 186 -13.14 -2.93 -34.81
CA THR A 186 -12.05 -1.98 -35.07
C THR A 186 -12.20 -0.63 -34.35
N GLY A 187 -13.42 -0.10 -34.23
CA GLY A 187 -13.71 1.16 -33.53
C GLY A 187 -13.47 1.08 -32.03
N SER A 188 -13.87 -0.03 -31.41
CA SER A 188 -13.64 -0.28 -29.97
C SER A 188 -12.15 -0.45 -29.64
N ILE A 189 -11.36 -1.05 -30.54
CA ILE A 189 -9.91 -1.19 -30.39
C ILE A 189 -9.22 0.18 -30.50
N GLN A 190 -9.63 1.00 -31.46
CA GLN A 190 -9.04 2.33 -31.66
C GLN A 190 -9.34 3.27 -30.49
N GLN A 191 -10.58 3.26 -29.98
CA GLN A 191 -10.95 4.05 -28.79
C GLN A 191 -10.17 3.60 -27.56
N CYS A 192 -10.02 2.29 -27.36
CA CYS A 192 -9.19 1.77 -26.27
C CYS A 192 -7.71 2.18 -26.40
N ARG A 193 -7.16 2.18 -27.62
CA ARG A 193 -5.81 2.68 -27.90
C ARG A 193 -5.68 4.16 -27.57
N ASP A 194 -6.66 4.97 -27.95
CA ASP A 194 -6.65 6.40 -27.69
C ASP A 194 -6.75 6.72 -26.19
N ASP A 195 -7.58 5.96 -25.46
CA ASP A 195 -7.65 6.03 -24.00
C ASP A 195 -6.30 5.62 -23.37
N LEU A 196 -5.69 4.53 -23.83
CA LEU A 196 -4.38 4.09 -23.35
C LEU A 196 -3.30 5.16 -23.59
N ASN A 197 -3.31 5.81 -24.75
CA ASN A 197 -2.41 6.91 -25.08
C ASN A 197 -2.58 8.13 -24.16
N LYS A 198 -3.82 8.41 -23.71
CA LYS A 198 -4.15 9.58 -22.89
C LYS A 198 -4.13 9.31 -21.37
N SER A 199 -4.18 8.05 -20.98
CA SER A 199 -4.32 7.61 -19.58
C SER A 199 -3.16 7.99 -18.66
N GLY A 200 -2.00 8.36 -19.22
CA GLY A 200 -0.77 8.55 -18.45
C GLY A 200 -0.09 7.23 -18.04
N PHE A 201 -0.70 6.08 -18.33
CA PHE A 201 -0.06 4.78 -18.11
C PHE A 201 1.11 4.55 -19.08
N ILE A 202 2.17 3.93 -18.57
CA ILE A 202 3.25 3.43 -19.40
C ILE A 202 2.74 2.20 -20.16
N GLN A 203 2.42 2.37 -21.45
CA GLN A 203 1.75 1.36 -22.28
C GLN A 203 2.46 0.00 -22.26
N LYS A 204 3.79 0.01 -22.33
CA LYS A 204 4.60 -1.22 -22.21
C LYS A 204 4.33 -1.99 -20.92
N ASN A 205 4.18 -1.29 -19.78
CA ASN A 205 3.92 -1.92 -18.50
C ASN A 205 2.50 -2.52 -18.45
N VAL A 206 1.50 -1.77 -18.94
CA VAL A 206 0.13 -2.25 -19.04
C VAL A 206 0.06 -3.53 -19.89
N CYS A 207 0.69 -3.51 -21.07
CA CYS A 207 0.69 -4.66 -21.96
C CYS A 207 1.45 -5.86 -21.42
N LYS A 208 2.59 -5.63 -20.76
CA LYS A 208 3.35 -6.69 -20.09
C LYS A 208 2.53 -7.34 -18.97
N GLN A 209 1.87 -6.55 -18.12
CA GLN A 209 1.03 -7.06 -17.05
C GLN A 209 -0.17 -7.85 -17.59
N LEU A 210 -0.83 -7.32 -18.63
CA LEU A 210 -1.97 -7.98 -19.25
C LEU A 210 -1.60 -9.37 -19.80
N MET A 211 -0.46 -9.47 -20.49
CA MET A 211 0.00 -10.75 -21.05
C MET A 211 0.52 -11.73 -19.99
N GLN A 212 1.15 -11.20 -18.92
CA GLN A 212 1.75 -12.02 -17.86
C GLN A 212 0.68 -12.60 -16.92
N TYR A 213 -0.23 -11.75 -16.44
CA TYR A 213 -1.20 -12.14 -15.40
C TYR A 213 -2.56 -12.57 -15.95
N LYS A 214 -2.85 -12.26 -17.24
CA LYS A 214 -4.10 -12.59 -17.92
C LYS A 214 -5.35 -12.33 -17.05
N PRO A 215 -5.50 -11.10 -16.52
CA PRO A 215 -6.60 -10.79 -15.63
C PRO A 215 -7.93 -10.95 -16.36
N LYS A 216 -8.96 -11.41 -15.64
CA LYS A 216 -10.32 -11.57 -16.19
C LYS A 216 -11.03 -10.22 -16.36
N GLU A 217 -10.64 -9.22 -15.56
CA GLU A 217 -11.24 -7.89 -15.54
C GLU A 217 -10.15 -6.81 -15.34
N LEU A 218 -10.43 -5.60 -15.79
CA LEU A 218 -9.58 -4.43 -15.51
C LEU A 218 -9.78 -4.00 -14.06
N THR A 219 -8.71 -3.56 -13.40
CA THR A 219 -8.81 -2.97 -12.05
C THR A 219 -9.60 -1.67 -12.09
N GLU A 220 -10.27 -1.28 -10.99
CA GLU A 220 -11.06 -0.04 -10.95
C GLU A 220 -10.29 1.21 -11.43
N PRO A 221 -9.00 1.42 -11.08
CA PRO A 221 -8.25 2.55 -11.61
C PRO A 221 -8.06 2.49 -13.13
N MET A 222 -7.83 1.29 -13.67
CA MET A 222 -7.71 1.09 -15.12
C MET A 222 -9.05 1.31 -15.82
N GLN A 223 -10.16 0.83 -15.27
CA GLN A 223 -11.50 1.08 -15.83
C GLN A 223 -11.82 2.57 -15.89
N ARG A 224 -11.45 3.34 -14.85
CA ARG A 224 -11.67 4.79 -14.81
C ARG A 224 -10.83 5.54 -15.85
N ALA A 225 -9.57 5.13 -16.04
CA ALA A 225 -8.65 5.77 -16.96
C ALA A 225 -8.80 5.26 -18.41
N LEU A 226 -9.38 4.08 -18.60
CA LEU A 226 -9.58 3.40 -19.88
C LEU A 226 -11.05 3.01 -20.06
N PRO A 227 -11.97 3.99 -20.07
CA PRO A 227 -13.42 3.72 -20.05
C PRO A 227 -13.92 2.95 -21.28
N ASN A 228 -13.21 3.04 -22.42
CA ASN A 228 -13.56 2.31 -23.64
C ASN A 228 -12.75 1.01 -23.83
N CYS A 229 -11.99 0.59 -22.80
CA CYS A 229 -11.24 -0.66 -22.84
C CYS A 229 -11.97 -1.79 -22.12
N SER A 230 -11.97 -2.95 -22.76
CA SER A 230 -12.18 -4.26 -22.12
C SER A 230 -10.85 -5.01 -22.09
N ILE A 231 -10.78 -6.13 -21.36
CA ILE A 231 -9.61 -7.01 -21.43
C ILE A 231 -9.34 -7.47 -22.87
N SER A 232 -10.38 -7.78 -23.64
CA SER A 232 -10.25 -8.20 -25.04
C SER A 232 -9.69 -7.08 -25.91
N SER A 233 -10.24 -5.87 -25.84
CA SER A 233 -9.77 -4.76 -26.69
C SER A 233 -8.37 -4.31 -26.31
N LEU A 234 -8.04 -4.29 -25.01
CA LEU A 234 -6.69 -3.98 -24.53
C LEU A 234 -5.68 -5.05 -24.94
N THR A 235 -6.08 -6.33 -24.98
CA THR A 235 -5.22 -7.43 -25.45
C THR A 235 -4.87 -7.26 -26.92
N GLU A 236 -5.84 -6.87 -27.75
CA GLU A 236 -5.59 -6.56 -29.17
C GLU A 236 -4.66 -5.36 -29.32
N VAL A 237 -4.89 -4.25 -28.60
CA VAL A 237 -4.00 -3.08 -28.62
C VAL A 237 -2.57 -3.45 -28.27
N CYS A 238 -2.39 -4.35 -27.30
CA CYS A 238 -1.10 -4.77 -26.79
C CYS A 238 -0.33 -5.74 -27.70
N LYS A 239 -0.93 -6.30 -28.76
CA LYS A 239 -0.20 -7.07 -29.78
C LYS A 239 0.69 -6.19 -30.65
N ASP A 240 0.30 -4.94 -30.86
CA ASP A 240 1.02 -3.99 -31.71
C ASP A 240 2.12 -3.22 -30.97
N ILE A 241 2.24 -3.40 -29.64
CA ILE A 241 3.21 -2.72 -28.79
C ILE A 241 4.36 -3.69 -28.49
N SER A 242 5.56 -3.39 -29.01
CA SER A 242 6.76 -4.19 -28.75
C SER A 242 7.02 -4.30 -27.24
N GLN A 243 7.20 -5.55 -26.79
CA GLN A 243 7.35 -5.92 -25.39
C GLN A 243 8.81 -6.07 -24.94
N ASP A 244 9.77 -5.69 -25.81
CA ASP A 244 11.20 -5.68 -25.53
C ASP A 244 11.63 -4.51 -24.62
#